data_AF-A0A2V5MFX6-F1
#
_entry.id   AF-A0A2V5MFX6-F1
#
_cell.length_a   1.000
_cell.length_b   1.000
_cell.length_c   1.000
_cell.angle_alpha   90.00
_cell.angle_beta   90.00
_cell.angle_gamma   90.00
#
_symmetry.space_group_name_H-M   'P 1'
#
loop_
_entity.id
_entity.type
_entity.pdbx_description
1 polymer ?
#
loop_
_entity_poly.entity_id
_entity_poly.type
_entity_poly.pdbx_seq_one_letter_code
_entity_poly.pdbx_strand_id
1 'polypeptide(L)'
;MQSFQFHSAVARWFEQTFGSPTEPQLRGWPAIHSGRHALISAPTGSGKTLAAFLASLDALFRQGSEHHLPDETQVVYVSPLKA
;
A
#
# COMPACT_ATOMS: atom_id res chain seq x y z
N MET A 1 19.76 -3.56 0.55
CA MET A 1 18.48 -2.83 0.69
C MET A 1 17.40 -3.86 0.92
N GLN A 2 16.63 -3.76 2.00
CA GLN A 2 15.52 -4.68 2.24
C GLN A 2 14.45 -4.43 1.17
N SER A 3 14.28 -5.37 0.26
CA SER A 3 13.22 -5.33 -0.76
C SER A 3 11.89 -5.58 -0.07
N PHE A 4 11.04 -4.57 0.04
CA PHE A 4 9.64 -4.78 0.41
C PHE A 4 8.94 -5.47 -0.78
N GLN A 5 8.24 -6.57 -0.51
CA GLN A 5 7.72 -7.51 -1.52
C GLN A 5 6.49 -6.95 -2.24
N PHE A 6 6.67 -5.95 -3.09
CA PHE A 6 5.65 -5.48 -4.03
C PHE A 6 5.81 -6.11 -5.41
N HIS A 7 4.75 -6.07 -6.20
CA HIS A 7 4.76 -6.30 -7.62
C HIS A 7 5.77 -5.35 -8.29
N SER A 8 6.51 -5.84 -9.29
CA SER A 8 7.64 -5.13 -9.87
C SER A 8 7.28 -3.75 -10.44
N ALA A 9 6.09 -3.62 -11.04
CA ALA A 9 5.58 -2.35 -11.54
C ALA A 9 5.34 -1.33 -10.42
N VAL A 10 4.77 -1.78 -9.29
CA VAL A 10 4.47 -0.95 -8.12
C VAL A 10 5.76 -0.52 -7.42
N ALA A 11 6.68 -1.46 -7.21
CA ALA A 11 7.99 -1.18 -6.62
C ALA A 11 8.78 -0.16 -7.45
N ARG A 12 8.87 -0.37 -8.77
CA ARG A 12 9.58 0.54 -9.67
C ARG A 12 8.97 1.94 -9.67
N TRP A 13 7.65 2.05 -9.75
CA TRP A 13 6.98 3.34 -9.69
C TRP A 13 7.23 4.05 -8.36
N PHE A 14 7.17 3.33 -7.24
CA PHE A 14 7.42 3.89 -5.92
C PHE A 14 8.85 4.44 -5.81
N GLU A 15 9.85 3.66 -6.20
CA GLU A 15 11.25 4.08 -6.15
C GLU A 15 11.51 5.31 -7.02
N GLN A 16 10.93 5.36 -8.22
CA GLN A 16 11.07 6.50 -9.13
C GLN A 16 10.38 7.77 -8.62
N THR A 17 9.28 7.63 -7.88
CA THR A 17 8.44 8.75 -7.45
C THR A 17 8.82 9.27 -6.06
N PHE A 18 9.16 8.38 -5.14
CA PHE A 18 9.39 8.69 -3.73
C PHE A 18 10.78 8.29 -3.21
N GLY A 19 11.55 7.54 -3.99
CA GLY A 19 12.87 7.06 -3.58
C GLY A 19 12.75 5.90 -2.59
N SER A 20 12.89 6.18 -1.29
CA SER A 20 12.94 5.16 -0.24
C SER A 20 11.73 5.24 0.69
N PRO A 21 11.28 4.09 1.23
CA PRO A 21 10.12 4.05 2.11
C PRO A 21 10.40 4.68 3.47
N THR A 22 9.35 5.28 4.05
CA THR A 22 9.38 5.81 5.42
C THR A 22 9.21 4.69 6.45
N GLU A 23 9.54 4.96 7.71
CA GLU A 23 9.37 3.97 8.79
C GLU A 23 7.95 3.37 8.89
N PRO A 24 6.84 4.15 8.91
CA PRO A 24 5.50 3.57 8.98
C PRO A 24 5.13 2.75 7.74
N GLN A 25 5.75 3.02 6.58
CA GLN A 25 5.59 2.22 5.37
C GLN A 25 6.29 0.87 5.53
N LEU A 26 7.59 0.88 5.85
CA LEU A 26 8.40 -0.32 6.09
C LEU A 26 7.79 -1.25 7.13
N ARG A 27 7.28 -0.68 8.23
CA ARG A 27 6.64 -1.45 9.31
C ARG A 27 5.20 -1.85 9.00
N GLY A 28 4.48 -1.03 8.24
CA GLY A 28 3.07 -1.23 7.93
C GLY A 28 2.84 -2.31 6.88
N TRP A 29 3.66 -2.33 5.81
CA TRP A 29 3.43 -3.23 4.68
C TRP A 29 3.43 -4.72 5.04
N PRO A 30 4.38 -5.25 5.83
CA PRO A 30 4.32 -6.66 6.23
C PRO A 30 3.05 -7.00 7.03
N ALA A 31 2.56 -6.07 7.86
CA ALA A 31 1.34 -6.26 8.61
C ALA A 31 0.09 -6.26 7.70
N ILE A 32 -0.01 -5.32 6.77
CA ILE A 32 -1.13 -5.24 5.82
C ILE A 32 -1.16 -6.45 4.89
N HIS A 33 -0.02 -6.83 4.29
CA HIS A 33 0.07 -7.99 3.40
C HIS A 33 -0.21 -9.33 4.07
N SER A 34 -0.09 -9.41 5.40
CA SER A 34 -0.44 -10.63 6.13
C SER A 34 -1.95 -10.94 6.11
N GLY A 35 -2.78 -10.06 5.55
CA GLY A 35 -4.24 -10.19 5.54
C GLY A 35 -4.89 -9.94 6.90
N ARG A 36 -4.12 -9.51 7.91
CA ARG A 36 -4.61 -9.18 9.25
C ARG A 36 -4.99 -7.70 9.34
N HIS A 37 -5.85 -7.37 10.30
CA HIS A 37 -6.10 -5.98 10.67
C HIS A 37 -4.82 -5.30 11.17
N ALA A 38 -4.56 -4.09 10.67
CA ALA A 38 -3.37 -3.31 11.01
C ALA A 38 -3.76 -1.89 11.43
N LEU A 39 -3.17 -1.42 12.54
CA LEU A 39 -3.25 -0.03 12.99
C LEU A 39 -1.87 0.62 12.84
N ILE A 40 -1.77 1.64 11.98
CA ILE A 40 -0.56 2.45 11.82
C ILE A 40 -0.73 3.75 12.60
N SER A 41 -0.06 3.86 13.74
CA SER A 41 0.06 5.10 14.51
C SER A 41 1.43 5.73 14.28
N ALA A 42 1.45 6.90 13.65
CA ALA A 42 2.65 7.67 13.36
C ALA A 42 2.28 9.17 13.17
N PRO A 43 3.25 10.11 13.25
CA PRO A 43 2.98 11.53 13.08
C PRO A 43 2.32 11.90 11.74
N THR A 44 1.69 13.07 11.68
CA THR A 44 1.17 13.65 10.43
C THR A 44 2.32 13.89 9.46
N GLY A 45 2.07 13.70 8.16
CA GLY A 45 3.10 13.84 7.13
C GLY A 45 4.06 12.64 7.00
N SER A 46 4.00 11.64 7.87
CA SER A 46 4.92 10.48 7.82
C SER A 46 4.61 9.44 6.71
N GLY A 47 3.64 9.69 5.83
CA GLY A 47 3.32 8.80 4.71
C GLY A 47 2.41 7.61 5.02
N LYS A 48 1.64 7.66 6.13
CA LYS A 48 0.67 6.61 6.53
C LYS A 48 -0.38 6.30 5.45
N THR A 49 -0.87 7.34 4.77
CA THR A 49 -1.85 7.19 3.69
C THR A 49 -1.26 6.34 2.57
N LEU A 50 -0.06 6.68 2.10
CA LEU A 50 0.62 5.89 1.06
C LEU A 50 0.95 4.47 1.56
N ALA A 51 1.25 4.29 2.85
CA ALA A 51 1.46 2.95 3.42
C ALA A 51 0.24 2.04 3.22
N ALA A 52 -0.96 2.54 3.54
CA ALA A 52 -2.21 1.80 3.37
C ALA A 52 -2.59 1.62 1.89
N PHE A 53 -2.61 2.71 1.12
CA PHE A 53 -3.06 2.69 -0.27
C PHE A 53 -2.16 1.85 -1.16
N LEU A 54 -0.83 1.93 -0.99
CA LEU A 54 0.09 1.21 -1.87
C LEU A 54 0.02 -0.30 -1.65
N ALA A 55 -0.17 -0.75 -0.42
CA ALA A 55 -0.38 -2.17 -0.13
C ALA A 55 -1.70 -2.68 -0.75
N SER A 56 -2.78 -1.89 -0.69
CA SER A 56 -4.04 -2.25 -1.33
C SER A 56 -3.92 -2.29 -2.87
N LEU A 57 -3.23 -1.31 -3.47
CA LEU A 57 -2.97 -1.29 -4.90
C LEU A 57 -2.08 -2.47 -5.33
N ASP A 58 -1.07 -2.83 -4.53
CA ASP A 58 -0.21 -3.98 -4.82
C ASP A 58 -1.01 -5.28 -4.92
N ALA A 59 -1.93 -5.50 -3.98
CA ALA A 59 -2.83 -6.65 -4.01
C ALA A 59 -3.69 -6.68 -5.29
N LEU A 60 -4.26 -5.54 -5.70
CA LEU A 60 -5.04 -5.43 -6.94
C LEU A 60 -4.18 -5.68 -8.19
N PHE A 61 -2.96 -5.14 -8.22
CA PHE A 61 -2.04 -5.37 -9.34
C PHE A 61 -1.67 -6.84 -9.49
N ARG A 62 -1.42 -7.55 -8.37
CA ARG A 62 -1.14 -8.99 -8.38
C ARG A 62 -2.36 -9.78 -8.87
N GLN A 63 -3.53 -9.50 -8.30
CA GLN A 63 -4.78 -10.15 -8.71
C GLN A 63 -5.08 -9.94 -10.20
N GLY A 64 -4.89 -8.72 -10.72
CA GLY A 64 -5.09 -8.40 -12.13
C GLY A 64 -4.02 -8.95 -13.07
N SER A 65 -2.85 -9.32 -12.55
CA SER A 65 -1.77 -9.94 -13.34
C SER A 65 -1.93 -11.46 -13.44
N GLU A 66 -2.51 -12.10 -12.43
CA GLU A 66 -2.75 -13.55 -12.40
C GLU A 66 -4.13 -13.91 -12.99
N HIS A 67 -5.13 -13.06 -12.77
CA HIS A 67 -6.53 -13.26 -13.15
C HIS A 67 -7.18 -11.96 -13.65
N HIS A 68 -8.43 -12.04 -14.10
CA HIS A 68 -9.23 -10.85 -14.37
C HIS A 68 -9.67 -10.22 -13.04
N LEU A 69 -9.44 -8.91 -12.88
CA LEU A 69 -10.01 -8.14 -11.78
C LEU A 69 -11.52 -8.01 -12.00
N PRO A 70 -12.36 -8.38 -11.01
CA PRO A 70 -13.80 -8.20 -11.13
C PRO A 70 -14.17 -6.72 -11.21
N ASP A 71 -15.23 -6.41 -11.97
CA ASP A 71 -15.80 -5.07 -12.09
C ASP A 71 -16.65 -4.73 -10.85
N GLU A 72 -15.99 -4.61 -9.70
CA GLU A 72 -16.61 -4.30 -8.41
C GLU A 72 -15.68 -3.50 -7.50
N THR A 73 -16.24 -2.89 -6.46
CA THR A 73 -15.44 -2.14 -5.47
C THR A 73 -14.70 -3.10 -4.55
N GLN A 74 -13.36 -3.12 -4.63
CA GLN A 74 -12.49 -3.97 -3.80
C GLN A 74 -11.92 -3.26 -2.57
N VAL A 75 -11.79 -1.93 -2.60
CA VAL A 75 -11.15 -1.13 -1.54
C VAL A 75 -12.02 0.06 -1.17
N VAL A 76 -12.32 0.21 0.12
CA VAL A 76 -13.06 1.36 0.67
C VAL A 76 -12.14 2.17 1.57
N TYR A 77 -11.94 3.44 1.21
CA TYR A 77 -11.26 4.42 2.06
C TYR A 77 -12.29 5.36 2.67
N VAL A 78 -12.23 5.52 4.00
CA VAL A 78 -13.13 6.40 4.75
C VAL A 78 -12.32 7.52 5.40
N SER A 79 -12.67 8.76 5.07
CA SER A 79 -12.13 9.97 5.71
C SER A 79 -13.24 10.65 6.52
N PRO A 80 -12.97 11.12 7.75
CA PRO A 80 -13.96 11.85 8.55
C PRO A 80 -14.26 13.24 8.00
N LEU A 81 -13.39 13.77 7.14
CA LEU A 81 -13.52 15.10 6.56
C LEU A 81 -13.74 14.99 5.05
N LYS A 82 -14.70 15.78 4.57
CA LYS A 82 -14.76 16.24 3.18
C LYS A 82 -13.88 17.49 3.09
N ALA A 83 -12.88 17.47 2.23
CA ALA A 83 -12.09 18.64 1.88
C ALA A 83 -12.60 19.19 0.55
#